data_AF-A0A8J6I855-F1
#
_entry.id   AF-A0A8J6I855-F1
#
_cell.length_a   1.000
_cell.length_b   1.000
_cell.length_c   1.000
_cell.angle_alpha   90.00
_cell.angle_beta   90.00
_cell.angle_gamma   90.00
#
_symmetry.space_group_name_H-M   'P 1'
#
loop_
_entity.id
_entity.type
_entity.pdbx_description
1 polymer ?
#
loop_
_entity_poly.entity_id
_entity_poly.type
_entity_poly.pdbx_seq_one_letter_code
_entity_poly.pdbx_strand_id
1 'polypeptide(L)'
;MECRASIDTLEEAATDTSEVQVILEDAADPGAVWQYAERYLGVGTRSYSDFSADLDISQACHPQLGRPSFELPTFVVPFDKGEYLCGSIRSKLHPLYCRSDAFLLPVHPDTLTVSDLPVRAELLRCEPGPPIEVVPSGNARTVFAERIGGLPVEPHFLKLHYPRRLSRFPRHLHRPFINLQLWVADELYRIGAPFLPEVGGAWFGHNLHEAWGFVLREFTVRDDLLPRFTVPLFALYGSDFHSPGDPTLLEQLIVRSGEQPEIFICERIIKPIVRARR
;
A
#
# COMPACT_ATOMS: atom_id res chain seq x y z
N MET A 1 49.69 42.76 26.80
CA MET A 1 49.19 42.44 25.45
C MET A 1 48.00 41.52 25.65
N GLU A 2 46.88 42.12 26.04
CA GLU A 2 45.62 41.45 26.36
C GLU A 2 44.71 41.62 25.15
N CYS A 3 44.25 40.51 24.58
CA CYS A 3 43.29 40.53 23.49
C CYS A 3 41.92 40.13 24.07
N ARG A 4 41.07 41.14 24.30
CA ARG A 4 39.64 40.98 24.54
C ARG A 4 38.95 40.82 23.18
N ALA A 5 38.25 39.72 22.97
CA ALA A 5 37.28 39.60 21.89
C ALA A 5 35.87 39.58 22.50
N SER A 6 35.06 40.53 22.03
CA SER A 6 33.68 40.82 22.42
C SER A 6 32.76 39.63 22.16
N ILE A 7 31.96 39.26 23.15
CA ILE A 7 30.76 38.44 22.99
C ILE A 7 29.59 39.42 22.98
N ASP A 8 29.23 39.89 21.80
CA ASP A 8 27.99 40.60 21.46
C ASP A 8 27.87 40.34 19.96
N THR A 9 26.99 39.50 19.42
CA THR A 9 25.54 39.71 19.35
C THR A 9 24.98 38.37 18.85
N LEU A 10 24.26 37.62 19.69
CA LEU A 10 23.36 36.58 19.18
C LEU A 10 22.03 37.28 18.94
N GLU A 11 21.81 37.72 17.70
CA GLU A 11 20.48 38.08 17.23
C GLU A 11 19.60 36.84 17.41
N GLU A 12 18.65 36.92 18.35
CA GLU A 12 17.49 36.04 18.38
C GLU A 12 16.78 36.20 17.03
N ALA A 13 17.03 35.26 16.12
CA ALA A 13 16.17 35.05 14.97
C ALA A 13 14.78 34.75 15.53
N ALA A 14 13.90 35.77 15.50
CA ALA A 14 12.49 35.59 15.71
C ALA A 14 12.04 34.47 14.77
N THR A 15 11.77 33.31 15.34
CA THR A 15 11.27 32.15 14.62
C THR A 15 9.88 32.55 14.19
N ASP A 16 9.76 32.91 12.91
CA ASP A 16 8.49 33.07 12.23
C ASP A 16 7.76 31.73 12.35
N THR A 17 6.95 31.61 13.40
CA THR A 17 6.06 30.50 13.67
C THR A 17 4.83 30.62 12.77
N SER A 18 5.07 30.86 11.48
CA SER A 18 4.10 30.54 10.46
C SER A 18 3.69 29.08 10.72
N GLU A 19 2.41 28.92 11.02
CA GLU A 19 1.82 27.65 11.41
C GLU A 19 2.11 26.65 10.29
N VAL A 20 3.08 25.74 10.50
CA VAL A 20 3.44 24.75 9.49
C VAL A 20 2.25 23.82 9.37
N GLN A 21 1.44 24.05 8.33
CA GLN A 21 0.31 23.20 7.99
C GLN A 21 0.88 21.83 7.60
N VAL A 22 0.68 20.80 8.44
CA VAL A 22 1.05 19.44 8.06
C VAL A 22 0.18 19.05 6.87
N ILE A 23 0.79 18.43 5.84
CA ILE A 23 0.15 17.98 4.59
C ILE A 23 -1.17 17.20 4.83
N LEU A 24 -1.33 16.59 6.00
CA LEU A 24 -2.42 15.71 6.36
C LEU A 24 -3.36 16.26 7.46
N GLU A 25 -3.18 17.50 7.91
CA GLU A 25 -3.91 18.06 9.07
C GLU A 25 -5.41 18.25 8.83
N ASP A 26 -5.81 18.61 7.62
CA ASP A 26 -7.22 18.83 7.27
C ASP A 26 -7.96 17.52 6.91
N ALA A 27 -7.27 16.38 6.99
CA ALA A 27 -7.84 15.12 6.59
C ALA A 27 -8.69 14.50 7.71
N ALA A 28 -10.01 14.61 7.57
CA ALA A 28 -10.96 13.95 8.47
C ALA A 28 -10.98 12.41 8.32
N ASP A 29 -10.55 11.89 7.16
CA ASP A 29 -10.62 10.48 6.80
C ASP A 29 -9.23 9.82 6.76
N PRO A 30 -8.95 8.85 7.66
CA PRO A 30 -7.73 8.05 7.61
C PRO A 30 -7.50 7.30 6.29
N GLY A 31 -8.58 6.90 5.61
CA GLY A 31 -8.52 6.24 4.30
C GLY A 31 -7.88 7.15 3.26
N ALA A 32 -8.44 8.35 3.10
CA ALA A 32 -7.91 9.38 2.20
C ALA A 32 -6.45 9.74 2.53
N VAL A 33 -6.08 9.87 3.81
CA VAL A 33 -4.68 10.10 4.23
C VAL A 33 -3.76 9.01 3.71
N TRP A 34 -4.13 7.74 3.94
CA TRP A 34 -3.30 6.63 3.52
C TRP A 34 -3.16 6.58 2.00
N GLN A 35 -4.27 6.77 1.27
CA GLN A 35 -4.26 6.82 -0.19
C GLN A 35 -3.35 7.94 -0.73
N TYR A 36 -3.44 9.13 -0.15
CA TYR A 36 -2.58 10.26 -0.53
C TYR A 36 -1.10 9.94 -0.28
N ALA A 37 -0.78 9.47 0.93
CA ALA A 37 0.58 9.14 1.33
C ALA A 37 1.19 8.03 0.43
N GLU A 38 0.44 6.99 0.10
CA GLU A 38 0.88 5.92 -0.81
C GLU A 38 1.21 6.43 -2.21
N ARG A 39 0.46 7.42 -2.70
CA ARG A 39 0.55 7.90 -4.08
C ARG A 39 1.58 8.99 -4.25
N TYR A 40 1.57 9.96 -3.36
CA TYR A 40 2.19 11.26 -3.62
C TYR A 40 3.39 11.55 -2.73
N LEU A 41 3.50 10.95 -1.54
CA LEU A 41 4.59 11.23 -0.59
C LEU A 41 5.82 10.30 -0.76
N GLY A 42 5.91 9.60 -1.88
CA GLY A 42 6.98 8.63 -2.15
C GLY A 42 8.10 9.15 -3.06
N VAL A 43 8.09 10.42 -3.47
CA VAL A 43 9.07 10.94 -4.45
C VAL A 43 10.47 10.92 -3.85
N GLY A 44 11.46 10.50 -4.64
CA GLY A 44 12.86 10.40 -4.22
C GLY A 44 13.20 9.18 -3.35
N THR A 45 12.21 8.43 -2.86
CA THR A 45 12.44 7.28 -1.97
C THR A 45 12.95 6.03 -2.69
N ARG A 46 12.89 6.01 -4.02
CA ARG A 46 13.34 4.92 -4.90
C ARG A 46 14.61 5.36 -5.63
N SER A 47 15.73 5.32 -4.93
CA SER A 47 17.05 5.73 -5.46
C SER A 47 18.07 4.58 -5.46
N TYR A 48 17.67 3.36 -5.11
CA TYR A 48 18.56 2.20 -5.00
C TYR A 48 18.98 1.60 -6.36
N SER A 49 18.43 2.08 -7.48
CA SER A 49 18.84 1.74 -8.84
C SER A 49 18.16 2.66 -9.86
N ASP A 50 18.73 2.81 -11.06
CA ASP A 50 18.15 3.58 -12.15
C ASP A 50 16.72 3.12 -12.53
N PHE A 51 16.46 1.81 -12.47
CA PHE A 51 15.14 1.24 -12.78
C PHE A 51 14.14 1.32 -11.62
N SER A 52 14.50 1.89 -10.47
CA SER A 52 13.66 1.75 -9.27
C SER A 52 12.39 2.60 -9.31
N ALA A 53 12.40 3.69 -10.08
CA ALA A 53 11.24 4.53 -10.34
C ALA A 53 10.42 4.05 -11.55
N ASP A 54 10.97 3.18 -12.41
CA ASP A 54 10.30 2.72 -13.63
C ASP A 54 9.08 1.86 -13.30
N LEU A 55 7.93 2.25 -13.84
CA LEU A 55 6.70 1.46 -13.81
C LEU A 55 6.25 1.21 -15.25
N ASP A 56 6.38 -0.03 -15.72
CA ASP A 56 5.75 -0.46 -16.98
C ASP A 56 4.26 -0.65 -16.74
N ILE A 57 3.55 0.48 -16.71
CA ILE A 57 2.12 0.59 -16.46
C ILE A 57 1.50 1.62 -17.40
N SER A 58 0.27 1.38 -17.80
CA SER A 58 -0.52 2.34 -18.56
C SER A 58 -0.71 3.62 -17.76
N GLN A 59 -0.73 4.75 -18.48
CA GLN A 59 -0.96 6.05 -17.85
C GLN A 59 -2.28 6.07 -17.07
N ALA A 60 -3.33 5.39 -17.56
CA ALA A 60 -4.64 5.35 -16.90
C ALA A 60 -4.58 4.79 -15.46
N CYS A 61 -3.70 3.81 -15.23
CA CYS A 61 -3.54 3.14 -13.93
C CYS A 61 -2.32 3.64 -13.13
N HIS A 62 -1.56 4.61 -13.66
CA HIS A 62 -0.35 5.10 -13.01
C HIS A 62 -0.68 5.82 -11.68
N PRO A 63 -0.04 5.48 -10.55
CA PRO A 63 -0.43 6.01 -9.23
C PRO A 63 -0.36 7.53 -9.11
N GLN A 64 0.64 8.15 -9.76
CA GLN A 64 0.88 9.59 -9.69
C GLN A 64 0.34 10.40 -10.89
N LEU A 65 0.21 9.76 -12.04
CA LEU A 65 -0.04 10.43 -13.33
C LEU A 65 -1.38 10.05 -13.95
N GLY A 66 -1.98 8.98 -13.43
CA GLY A 66 -3.24 8.43 -13.91
C GLY A 66 -4.43 9.02 -13.22
N ARG A 67 -5.54 8.30 -13.31
CA ARG A 67 -6.80 8.72 -12.71
C ARG A 67 -6.74 8.60 -11.18
N PRO A 68 -7.58 9.37 -10.44
CA PRO A 68 -7.73 9.18 -9.00
C PRO A 68 -8.21 7.76 -8.65
N SER A 69 -9.09 7.18 -9.47
CA SER A 69 -9.56 5.80 -9.35
C SER A 69 -9.72 5.14 -10.73
N PHE A 70 -9.83 3.81 -10.74
CA PHE A 70 -10.17 3.02 -11.92
C PHE A 70 -10.90 1.74 -11.53
N GLU A 71 -11.50 1.06 -12.51
CA GLU A 71 -12.19 -0.21 -12.28
C GLU A 71 -11.29 -1.40 -12.58
N LEU A 72 -11.29 -2.39 -11.67
CA LEU A 72 -10.77 -3.71 -11.94
C LEU A 72 -11.85 -4.57 -12.59
N PRO A 73 -11.59 -5.18 -13.76
CA PRO A 73 -12.41 -6.30 -14.21
C PRO A 73 -12.29 -7.46 -13.22
N THR A 74 -13.40 -8.14 -13.00
CA THR A 74 -13.46 -9.35 -12.18
C THR A 74 -14.08 -10.51 -12.94
N PHE A 75 -13.77 -11.72 -12.50
CA PHE A 75 -14.28 -12.96 -13.09
C PHE A 75 -14.76 -13.87 -11.98
N VAL A 76 -15.92 -14.50 -12.16
CA VAL A 76 -16.42 -15.55 -11.29
C VAL A 76 -15.70 -16.84 -11.69
N VAL A 77 -14.85 -17.34 -10.81
CA VAL A 77 -14.00 -18.50 -11.04
C VAL A 77 -14.52 -19.70 -10.23
N PRO A 78 -15.03 -20.74 -10.90
CA PRO A 78 -15.37 -22.00 -10.25
C PRO A 78 -14.16 -22.67 -9.58
N PHE A 79 -14.39 -23.38 -8.47
CA PHE A 79 -13.32 -24.06 -7.73
C PHE A 79 -12.67 -25.24 -8.47
N ASP A 80 -13.25 -25.71 -9.57
CA ASP A 80 -12.60 -26.69 -10.44
C ASP A 80 -11.54 -26.07 -11.35
N LYS A 81 -11.37 -24.74 -11.38
CA LYS A 81 -10.36 -24.01 -12.18
C LYS A 81 -9.35 -23.22 -11.35
N GLY A 82 -9.50 -23.22 -10.03
CA GLY A 82 -8.69 -22.42 -9.13
C GLY A 82 -9.00 -22.74 -7.68
N GLU A 83 -8.35 -22.03 -6.77
CA GLU A 83 -8.53 -22.26 -5.34
C GLU A 83 -8.52 -20.93 -4.60
N TYR A 84 -9.39 -20.82 -3.59
CA TYR A 84 -9.41 -19.71 -2.66
C TYR A 84 -8.86 -20.19 -1.32
N LEU A 85 -7.92 -19.44 -0.76
CA LEU A 85 -7.34 -19.69 0.55
C LEU A 85 -7.81 -18.65 1.54
N CYS A 86 -8.29 -19.15 2.68
CA CYS A 86 -8.44 -18.38 3.90
C CYS A 86 -7.18 -18.59 4.75
N GLY A 87 -6.56 -17.51 5.24
CA GLY A 87 -5.61 -17.61 6.34
C GLY A 87 -6.32 -18.02 7.64
N SER A 88 -5.56 -18.18 8.74
CA SER A 88 -6.18 -18.45 10.05
C SER A 88 -6.86 -17.22 10.66
N ILE A 89 -6.50 -16.03 10.16
CA ILE A 89 -7.02 -14.74 10.60
C ILE A 89 -8.43 -14.52 10.05
N ARG A 90 -9.47 -14.65 10.89
CA ARG A 90 -10.87 -14.42 10.50
C ARG A 90 -11.08 -13.00 9.97
N SER A 91 -11.56 -12.84 8.74
CA SER A 91 -11.86 -11.53 8.15
C SER A 91 -13.28 -11.42 7.58
N LYS A 92 -13.82 -10.19 7.55
CA LYS A 92 -15.07 -9.84 6.84
C LYS A 92 -14.88 -9.74 5.32
N LEU A 93 -13.63 -9.79 4.83
CA LEU A 93 -13.34 -9.73 3.40
C LEU A 93 -13.69 -11.04 2.67
N HIS A 94 -13.65 -12.20 3.34
CA HIS A 94 -13.89 -13.48 2.65
C HIS A 94 -15.23 -13.57 1.93
N PRO A 95 -16.37 -13.20 2.53
CA PRO A 95 -17.66 -13.26 1.85
C PRO A 95 -17.79 -12.33 0.64
N LEU A 96 -16.92 -11.30 0.51
CA LEU A 96 -16.89 -10.43 -0.66
C LEU A 96 -16.27 -11.12 -1.88
N TYR A 97 -15.37 -12.07 -1.66
CA TYR A 97 -14.56 -12.70 -2.71
C TYR A 97 -14.77 -14.21 -2.84
N CYS A 98 -15.40 -14.87 -1.88
CA CYS A 98 -15.57 -16.32 -1.86
C CYS A 98 -17.04 -16.65 -1.59
N ARG A 99 -17.62 -17.46 -2.46
CA ARG A 99 -18.98 -18.01 -2.37
C ARG A 99 -18.90 -19.52 -2.24
N SER A 100 -20.05 -20.19 -2.12
CA SER A 100 -20.12 -21.64 -1.93
C SER A 100 -19.57 -22.46 -3.10
N ASP A 101 -19.60 -21.91 -4.32
CA ASP A 101 -19.33 -22.62 -5.58
C ASP A 101 -18.23 -21.99 -6.43
N ALA A 102 -17.86 -20.73 -6.14
CA ALA A 102 -16.88 -19.97 -6.88
C ALA A 102 -16.23 -18.88 -6.02
N PHE A 103 -15.17 -18.27 -6.55
CA PHE A 103 -14.59 -17.05 -6.00
C PHE A 103 -14.52 -15.94 -7.06
N LEU A 104 -14.42 -14.70 -6.62
CA LEU A 104 -14.27 -13.52 -7.45
C LEU A 104 -12.78 -13.22 -7.65
N LEU A 105 -12.30 -13.28 -8.89
CA LEU A 105 -10.91 -12.98 -9.25
C LEU A 105 -10.82 -11.55 -9.83
N PRO A 106 -10.32 -10.56 -9.06
CA PRO A 106 -9.97 -9.25 -9.60
C PRO A 106 -8.67 -9.30 -10.39
N VAL A 107 -8.65 -8.58 -11.50
CA VAL A 107 -7.49 -8.53 -12.41
C VAL A 107 -7.13 -7.09 -12.72
N HIS A 108 -5.83 -6.77 -12.67
CA HIS A 108 -5.37 -5.47 -13.13
C HIS A 108 -5.60 -5.33 -14.65
N PRO A 109 -6.19 -4.22 -15.15
CA PRO A 109 -6.50 -4.05 -16.57
C PRO A 109 -5.31 -4.32 -17.51
N ASP A 110 -4.14 -3.77 -17.18
CA ASP A 110 -2.91 -3.99 -17.98
C ASP A 110 -2.48 -5.46 -18.07
N THR A 111 -2.79 -6.29 -17.08
CA THR A 111 -2.51 -7.73 -17.14
C THR A 111 -3.28 -8.39 -18.28
N LEU A 112 -4.50 -7.95 -18.57
CA LEU A 112 -5.31 -8.47 -19.69
C LEU A 112 -4.81 -8.02 -21.06
N THR A 113 -3.89 -7.07 -21.13
CA THR A 113 -3.30 -6.61 -22.42
C THR A 113 -2.14 -7.50 -22.87
N VAL A 114 -1.62 -8.37 -22.00
CA VAL A 114 -0.52 -9.29 -22.32
C VAL A 114 -1.09 -10.53 -23.00
N SER A 115 -0.97 -10.61 -24.32
CA SER A 115 -1.66 -11.61 -25.14
C SER A 115 -1.20 -13.06 -24.91
N ASP A 116 0.07 -13.24 -24.57
CA ASP A 116 0.74 -14.52 -24.33
C ASP A 116 0.72 -14.93 -22.85
N LEU A 117 -0.01 -14.21 -22.00
CA LEU A 117 -0.12 -14.54 -20.59
C LEU A 117 -0.81 -15.91 -20.42
N PRO A 118 -0.20 -16.87 -19.69
CA PRO A 118 -0.80 -18.16 -19.43
C PRO A 118 -2.19 -18.03 -18.82
N VAL A 119 -3.04 -19.00 -19.15
CA VAL A 119 -4.45 -19.12 -18.71
C VAL A 119 -5.37 -17.93 -19.05
N ARG A 120 -4.88 -16.84 -19.65
CA ARG A 120 -5.70 -15.65 -20.01
C ARG A 120 -6.90 -15.99 -20.87
N ALA A 121 -6.72 -16.79 -21.92
CA ALA A 121 -7.80 -17.17 -22.82
C ALA A 121 -8.89 -17.99 -22.11
N GLU A 122 -8.52 -18.77 -21.11
CA GLU A 122 -9.45 -19.54 -20.28
C GLU A 122 -10.19 -18.63 -19.29
N LEU A 123 -9.47 -17.69 -18.67
CA LEU A 123 -10.05 -16.71 -17.76
C LEU A 123 -11.11 -15.86 -18.45
N LEU A 124 -10.84 -15.40 -19.67
CA LEU A 124 -11.80 -14.60 -20.46
C LEU A 124 -13.08 -15.36 -20.85
N ARG A 125 -13.11 -16.69 -20.69
CA ARG A 125 -14.33 -17.51 -20.85
C ARG A 125 -15.11 -17.69 -19.56
N CYS A 126 -14.57 -17.26 -18.43
CA CYS A 126 -15.30 -17.26 -17.16
C CYS A 126 -16.37 -16.17 -17.18
N GLU A 127 -17.41 -16.35 -16.35
CA GLU A 127 -18.46 -15.35 -16.21
C GLU A 127 -17.86 -14.05 -15.65
N PRO A 128 -18.15 -12.87 -16.23
CA PRO A 128 -17.75 -11.59 -15.67
C PRO A 128 -18.38 -11.37 -14.29
N GLY A 129 -17.60 -10.92 -13.33
CA GLY A 129 -18.10 -10.52 -12.02
C GLY A 129 -18.43 -9.02 -11.96
N PRO A 130 -18.92 -8.52 -10.80
CA PRO A 130 -19.07 -7.09 -10.57
C PRO A 130 -17.70 -6.39 -10.57
N PRO A 131 -17.54 -5.24 -11.25
CA PRO A 131 -16.28 -4.50 -11.24
C PRO A 131 -15.97 -3.99 -9.82
N ILE A 132 -14.68 -3.78 -9.54
CA ILE A 132 -14.21 -3.20 -8.28
C ILE A 132 -13.63 -1.82 -8.58
N GLU A 133 -14.20 -0.77 -7.98
CA GLU A 133 -13.58 0.55 -8.03
C GLU A 133 -12.43 0.62 -7.03
N VAL A 134 -11.26 1.03 -7.53
CA VAL A 134 -10.03 1.05 -6.76
C VAL A 134 -9.22 2.33 -6.95
N VAL A 135 -8.47 2.68 -5.91
CA VAL A 135 -7.45 3.74 -5.92
C VAL A 135 -6.06 3.09 -6.06
N PRO A 136 -5.21 3.50 -7.02
CA PRO A 136 -3.87 2.92 -7.15
C PRO A 136 -2.98 3.28 -5.95
N SER A 137 -2.17 2.33 -5.48
CA SER A 137 -1.09 2.60 -4.51
C SER A 137 0.25 2.84 -5.23
N GLY A 138 1.26 3.34 -4.52
CA GLY A 138 2.56 3.69 -5.12
C GLY A 138 3.27 2.52 -5.83
N ASN A 139 2.96 1.26 -5.49
CA ASN A 139 3.52 0.09 -6.16
C ASN A 139 2.69 -0.41 -7.36
N ALA A 140 1.62 0.29 -7.70
CA ALA A 140 0.75 0.14 -8.86
C ALA A 140 -0.10 -1.16 -8.92
N ARG A 141 0.46 -2.32 -8.56
CA ARG A 141 -0.29 -3.60 -8.52
C ARG A 141 -1.07 -3.82 -7.23
N THR A 142 -0.74 -3.06 -6.19
CA THR A 142 -1.55 -3.01 -4.97
C THR A 142 -2.46 -1.81 -5.11
N VAL A 143 -3.74 -2.03 -4.87
CA VAL A 143 -4.78 -1.03 -5.02
C VAL A 143 -5.69 -1.07 -3.81
N PHE A 144 -6.35 0.04 -3.54
CA PHE A 144 -7.26 0.21 -2.42
C PHE A 144 -8.70 0.10 -2.93
N ALA A 145 -9.44 -0.91 -2.47
CA ALA A 145 -10.80 -1.17 -2.93
C ALA A 145 -11.82 -0.37 -2.13
N GLU A 146 -12.70 0.33 -2.83
CA GLU A 146 -13.72 1.21 -2.23
C GLU A 146 -15.14 0.72 -2.51
N ARG A 147 -15.37 0.14 -3.70
CA ARG A 147 -16.69 -0.34 -4.12
C ARG A 147 -16.60 -1.63 -4.90
N ILE A 148 -17.62 -2.48 -4.75
CA ILE A 148 -17.84 -3.68 -5.57
C ILE A 148 -19.24 -3.61 -6.17
N GLY A 149 -19.35 -3.61 -7.50
CA GLY A 149 -20.63 -3.47 -8.19
C GLY A 149 -21.36 -2.16 -7.85
N GLY A 150 -20.60 -1.08 -7.65
CA GLY A 150 -21.13 0.24 -7.26
C GLY A 150 -21.48 0.41 -5.77
N LEU A 151 -21.48 -0.68 -5.00
CA LEU A 151 -21.77 -0.65 -3.56
C LEU A 151 -20.51 -0.42 -2.75
N PRO A 152 -20.53 0.47 -1.74
CA PRO A 152 -19.39 0.69 -0.85
C PRO A 152 -19.07 -0.59 -0.05
N VAL A 153 -17.79 -0.86 0.12
CA VAL A 153 -17.29 -1.99 0.92
C VAL A 153 -16.36 -1.48 2.04
N GLU A 154 -16.09 -2.35 3.01
CA GLU A 154 -15.05 -2.06 4.00
C GLU A 154 -13.72 -1.85 3.27
N PRO A 155 -13.02 -0.72 3.51
CA PRO A 155 -11.81 -0.44 2.76
C PRO A 155 -10.72 -1.48 3.02
N HIS A 156 -10.05 -1.93 1.95
CA HIS A 156 -9.01 -2.95 2.02
C HIS A 156 -8.10 -2.87 0.80
N PHE A 157 -6.93 -3.52 0.88
CA PHE A 157 -6.03 -3.63 -0.25
C PHE A 157 -6.24 -4.92 -1.02
N LEU A 158 -6.13 -4.79 -2.33
CA LEU A 158 -5.97 -5.88 -3.28
C LEU A 158 -4.56 -5.83 -3.85
N LYS A 159 -3.78 -6.87 -3.61
CA LYS A 159 -2.49 -7.07 -4.26
C LYS A 159 -2.67 -8.01 -5.44
N LEU A 160 -2.49 -7.50 -6.64
CA LEU A 160 -2.83 -8.18 -7.89
C LEU A 160 -1.59 -8.81 -8.53
N HIS A 161 -1.79 -9.87 -9.31
CA HIS A 161 -0.79 -10.33 -10.26
C HIS A 161 -0.51 -9.25 -11.32
N TYR A 162 0.76 -9.03 -11.61
CA TYR A 162 1.18 -8.05 -12.59
C TYR A 162 2.44 -8.53 -13.34
N PRO A 163 2.30 -9.04 -14.58
CA PRO A 163 3.39 -9.75 -15.27
C PRO A 163 4.46 -8.80 -15.84
N ARG A 164 4.17 -7.49 -15.90
CA ARG A 164 5.08 -6.47 -16.38
C ARG A 164 6.01 -5.97 -15.28
N ARG A 165 7.05 -5.24 -15.68
CA ARG A 165 8.10 -4.77 -14.79
C ARG A 165 7.60 -3.59 -13.93
N LEU A 166 7.67 -3.74 -12.62
CA LEU A 166 7.48 -2.63 -11.67
C LEU A 166 8.75 -2.52 -10.83
N SER A 167 9.46 -1.40 -11.01
CA SER A 167 10.85 -1.22 -10.59
C SER A 167 11.78 -2.20 -11.35
N ARG A 168 12.56 -3.04 -10.68
CA ARG A 168 13.52 -3.97 -11.28
C ARG A 168 12.95 -5.32 -11.69
N PHE A 169 11.76 -5.68 -11.23
CA PHE A 169 11.26 -7.05 -11.30
C PHE A 169 9.86 -7.12 -11.88
N PRO A 170 9.54 -8.16 -12.67
CA PRO A 170 8.17 -8.51 -12.92
C PRO A 170 7.52 -8.92 -11.60
N ARG A 171 6.24 -8.64 -11.45
CA ARG A 171 5.54 -8.73 -10.18
C ARG A 171 4.45 -9.78 -10.24
N HIS A 172 4.88 -11.00 -10.47
CA HIS A 172 4.00 -12.15 -10.41
C HIS A 172 3.48 -12.40 -9.00
N LEU A 173 2.35 -13.08 -8.95
CA LEU A 173 1.68 -13.52 -7.73
C LEU A 173 1.09 -14.90 -7.99
N HIS A 174 1.92 -15.91 -7.75
CA HIS A 174 1.61 -17.33 -7.92
C HIS A 174 1.30 -17.97 -6.56
N ARG A 175 0.73 -19.19 -6.59
CA ARG A 175 0.32 -19.92 -5.37
C ARG A 175 1.39 -19.96 -4.26
N PRO A 176 2.68 -20.28 -4.51
CA PRO A 176 3.67 -20.33 -3.42
C PRO A 176 3.85 -18.99 -2.71
N PHE A 177 3.78 -17.88 -3.45
CA PHE A 177 3.88 -16.54 -2.87
C PHE A 177 2.63 -16.14 -2.07
N ILE A 178 1.44 -16.57 -2.52
CA ILE A 178 0.18 -16.35 -1.78
C ILE A 178 0.23 -17.13 -0.46
N ASN A 179 0.58 -18.42 -0.51
CA ASN A 179 0.74 -19.26 0.68
C ASN A 179 1.72 -18.67 1.69
N LEU A 180 2.92 -18.28 1.23
CA LEU A 180 3.94 -17.71 2.11
C LEU A 180 3.45 -16.44 2.81
N GLN A 181 2.72 -15.59 2.07
CA GLN A 181 2.16 -14.34 2.59
C GLN A 181 1.12 -14.57 3.69
N LEU A 182 0.16 -15.49 3.46
CA LEU A 182 -0.83 -15.86 4.47
C LEU A 182 -0.18 -16.52 5.69
N TRP A 183 0.83 -17.37 5.48
CA TRP A 183 1.58 -17.97 6.58
C TRP A 183 2.33 -16.91 7.41
N VAL A 184 3.02 -15.95 6.77
CA VAL A 184 3.68 -14.84 7.48
C VAL A 184 2.67 -14.03 8.28
N ALA A 185 1.49 -13.75 7.72
CA ALA A 185 0.44 -13.04 8.43
C ALA A 185 -0.01 -13.81 9.68
N ASP A 186 -0.23 -15.13 9.56
CA ASP A 186 -0.59 -15.98 10.70
C ASP A 186 0.50 -15.97 11.80
N GLU A 187 1.79 -16.00 11.43
CA GLU A 187 2.90 -15.90 12.38
C GLU A 187 2.93 -14.54 13.08
N LEU A 188 2.76 -13.44 12.34
CA LEU A 188 2.73 -12.07 12.89
C LEU A 188 1.51 -11.85 13.80
N TYR A 189 0.37 -12.45 13.44
CA TYR A 189 -0.83 -12.40 14.26
C TYR A 189 -0.63 -13.16 15.59
N ARG A 190 -0.03 -14.35 15.55
CA ARG A 190 0.19 -15.18 16.75
C ARG A 190 1.07 -14.50 17.81
N ILE A 191 2.01 -13.67 17.38
CA ILE A 191 2.94 -12.95 18.26
C ILE A 191 2.40 -11.58 18.70
N GLY A 192 1.20 -11.20 18.26
CA GLY A 192 0.60 -9.89 18.56
C GLY A 192 1.33 -8.71 17.94
N ALA A 193 1.98 -8.88 16.79
CA ALA A 193 2.62 -7.75 16.11
C ALA A 193 1.55 -6.80 15.54
N PRO A 194 1.78 -5.48 15.53
CA PRO A 194 0.93 -4.54 14.82
C PRO A 194 1.28 -4.56 13.32
N PHE A 195 0.35 -4.98 12.47
CA PHE A 195 0.50 -5.02 11.02
C PHE A 195 -0.85 -5.02 10.30
N LEU A 196 -0.84 -4.70 9.01
CA LEU A 196 -2.00 -4.85 8.13
C LEU A 196 -2.07 -6.30 7.63
N PRO A 197 -3.00 -7.14 8.12
CA PRO A 197 -2.95 -8.57 7.86
C PRO A 197 -3.36 -8.90 6.43
N GLU A 198 -2.58 -9.77 5.79
CA GLU A 198 -2.99 -10.50 4.59
C GLU A 198 -3.86 -11.67 5.05
N VAL A 199 -5.16 -11.61 4.75
CA VAL A 199 -6.17 -12.49 5.37
C VAL A 199 -6.65 -13.60 4.45
N GLY A 200 -6.53 -13.41 3.13
CA GLY A 200 -6.90 -14.43 2.15
C GLY A 200 -6.32 -14.14 0.78
N GLY A 201 -6.55 -15.05 -0.16
CA GLY A 201 -6.13 -14.89 -1.54
C GLY A 201 -6.65 -16.02 -2.39
N ALA A 202 -6.54 -15.88 -3.70
CA ALA A 202 -6.93 -16.95 -4.61
C ALA A 202 -6.04 -16.94 -5.84
N TRP A 203 -6.02 -18.04 -6.58
CA TRP A 203 -5.39 -18.12 -7.89
C TRP A 203 -6.27 -18.89 -8.87
N PHE A 204 -6.06 -18.59 -10.14
CA PHE A 204 -6.67 -19.26 -11.28
C PHE A 204 -5.62 -20.05 -12.07
N GLY A 205 -5.98 -21.25 -12.51
CA GLY A 205 -5.13 -22.17 -13.24
C GLY A 205 -4.56 -23.33 -12.40
N HIS A 206 -4.31 -24.46 -13.06
CA HIS A 206 -3.81 -25.69 -12.44
C HIS A 206 -2.29 -25.81 -12.37
N ASN A 207 -1.60 -25.26 -13.37
CA ASN A 207 -0.14 -25.27 -13.38
C ASN A 207 0.38 -24.19 -12.42
N LEU A 208 1.04 -24.60 -11.34
CA LEU A 208 1.46 -23.70 -10.27
C LEU A 208 2.44 -22.59 -10.70
N HIS A 209 3.17 -22.80 -11.80
CA HIS A 209 4.12 -21.83 -12.34
C HIS A 209 3.45 -20.79 -13.25
N GLU A 210 2.31 -21.15 -13.82
CA GLU A 210 1.55 -20.31 -14.76
C GLU A 210 0.33 -19.67 -14.09
N ALA A 211 -0.20 -20.30 -13.04
CA ALA A 211 -1.35 -19.85 -12.30
C ALA A 211 -1.08 -18.51 -11.62
N TRP A 212 -2.07 -17.62 -11.66
CA TRP A 212 -1.92 -16.29 -11.10
C TRP A 212 -3.16 -15.84 -10.35
N GLY A 213 -2.97 -14.89 -9.44
CA GLY A 213 -3.95 -14.63 -8.41
C GLY A 213 -3.86 -13.24 -7.78
N PHE A 214 -4.45 -13.15 -6.60
CA PHE A 214 -4.48 -11.94 -5.77
C PHE A 214 -4.36 -12.28 -4.28
N VAL A 215 -4.03 -11.28 -3.48
CA VAL A 215 -4.05 -11.33 -2.01
C VAL A 215 -4.92 -10.19 -1.48
N LEU A 216 -5.71 -10.51 -0.46
CA LEU A 216 -6.52 -9.59 0.33
C LEU A 216 -5.74 -9.15 1.56
N ARG A 217 -5.68 -7.85 1.80
CA ARG A 217 -5.09 -7.28 3.01
C ARG A 217 -6.03 -6.28 3.64
N GLU A 218 -6.28 -6.40 4.93
CA GLU A 218 -7.12 -5.45 5.66
C GLU A 218 -6.47 -4.06 5.73
N PHE A 219 -7.29 -3.02 5.79
CA PHE A 219 -6.81 -1.65 5.99
C PHE A 219 -6.66 -1.27 7.47
N THR A 220 -7.32 -2.01 8.35
CA THR A 220 -7.24 -1.78 9.80
C THR A 220 -6.24 -2.73 10.42
N VAL A 221 -5.35 -2.19 11.27
CA VAL A 221 -4.54 -3.03 12.15
C VAL A 221 -5.41 -3.54 13.29
N ARG A 222 -5.21 -4.79 13.71
CA ARG A 222 -6.01 -5.45 14.75
C ARG A 222 -5.46 -5.16 16.15
N ASP A 223 -5.61 -3.93 16.62
CA ASP A 223 -5.38 -3.54 18.01
C ASP A 223 -6.12 -2.21 18.28
N ASP A 224 -6.99 -2.19 19.30
CA ASP A 224 -7.82 -1.04 19.67
C ASP A 224 -6.99 0.15 20.18
N LEU A 225 -5.72 -0.06 20.53
CA LEU A 225 -4.81 0.99 21.00
C LEU A 225 -4.09 1.75 19.87
N LEU A 226 -4.37 1.40 18.61
CA LEU A 226 -3.62 1.95 17.49
C LEU A 226 -4.11 3.32 17.03
N PRO A 227 -3.20 4.13 16.48
CA PRO A 227 -3.52 5.49 16.08
C PRO A 227 -4.56 5.49 14.97
N ARG A 228 -5.47 6.47 15.04
CA ARG A 228 -6.49 6.72 14.02
C ARG A 228 -5.91 6.89 12.62
N PHE A 229 -4.72 7.47 12.51
CA PHE A 229 -4.03 7.72 11.26
C PHE A 229 -2.77 6.90 11.18
N THR A 230 -2.55 6.30 10.02
CA THR A 230 -1.33 5.58 9.71
C THR A 230 -0.90 5.97 8.30
N VAL A 231 0.40 5.90 8.01
CA VAL A 231 0.98 6.15 6.68
C VAL A 231 2.08 5.14 6.40
N PRO A 232 2.39 4.84 5.14
CA PRO A 232 3.57 4.06 4.80
C PRO A 232 4.84 4.74 5.32
N LEU A 233 5.81 3.97 5.82
CA LEU A 233 7.06 4.52 6.36
C LEU A 233 7.81 5.40 5.35
N PHE A 234 7.78 5.05 4.06
CA PHE A 234 8.43 5.85 3.02
C PHE A 234 7.85 7.26 2.89
N ALA A 235 6.58 7.45 3.24
CA ALA A 235 5.90 8.73 3.15
C ALA A 235 6.46 9.75 4.16
N LEU A 236 7.15 9.28 5.20
CA LEU A 236 7.78 10.17 6.18
C LEU A 236 8.92 10.98 5.57
N TYR A 237 9.70 10.40 4.66
CA TYR A 237 10.94 11.01 4.16
C TYR A 237 10.95 11.22 2.64
N GLY A 238 9.88 10.87 1.94
CA GLY A 238 9.71 11.23 0.54
C GLY A 238 9.19 12.66 0.38
N SER A 239 9.53 13.27 -0.75
CA SER A 239 8.95 14.55 -1.15
C SER A 239 7.51 14.35 -1.63
N ASP A 240 6.70 15.40 -1.52
CA ASP A 240 5.38 15.43 -2.13
C ASP A 240 5.50 15.62 -3.65
N PHE A 241 4.80 14.78 -4.41
CA PHE A 241 4.70 14.88 -5.86
C PHE A 241 4.08 16.21 -6.32
N HIS A 242 3.10 16.74 -5.59
CA HIS A 242 2.42 17.98 -5.92
C HIS A 242 3.15 19.22 -5.42
N SER A 243 3.91 19.08 -4.33
CA SER A 243 4.65 20.18 -3.70
C SER A 243 6.08 19.75 -3.34
N PRO A 244 6.97 19.53 -4.32
CA PRO A 244 8.30 18.99 -4.08
C PRO A 244 9.24 19.93 -3.29
N GLY A 245 8.87 21.21 -3.16
CA GLY A 245 9.61 22.20 -2.35
C GLY A 245 9.20 22.24 -0.88
N ASP A 246 8.10 21.58 -0.50
CA ASP A 246 7.62 21.58 0.88
C ASP A 246 8.49 20.65 1.75
N PRO A 247 8.58 20.90 3.06
CA PRO A 247 9.24 19.98 3.99
C PRO A 247 8.60 18.59 3.90
N THR A 248 9.38 17.56 4.18
CA THR A 248 8.88 16.17 4.26
C THR A 248 7.86 16.02 5.40
N LEU A 249 7.02 14.98 5.32
CA LEU A 249 6.06 14.70 6.39
C LEU A 249 6.76 14.50 7.75
N LEU A 250 7.96 13.90 7.78
CA LEU A 250 8.75 13.75 9.01
C LEU A 250 9.14 15.10 9.61
N GLU A 251 9.64 16.04 8.80
CA GLU A 251 10.01 17.37 9.25
C GLU A 251 8.80 18.12 9.81
N GLN A 252 7.67 18.06 9.12
CA GLN A 252 6.43 18.68 9.58
C GLN A 252 5.94 18.08 10.92
N LEU A 253 6.00 16.75 11.06
CA LEU A 253 5.63 16.06 12.30
C LEU A 253 6.56 16.40 13.47
N ILE A 254 7.86 16.54 13.21
CA ILE A 254 8.84 16.95 14.22
C ILE A 254 8.55 18.38 14.67
N VAL A 255 8.40 19.32 13.73
CA VAL A 255 8.06 20.72 14.03
C VAL A 255 6.78 20.81 14.86
N ARG A 256 5.73 20.11 14.44
CA ARG A 256 4.44 20.09 15.14
C ARG A 256 4.53 19.48 16.54
N SER A 257 5.36 18.46 16.72
CA SER A 257 5.53 17.81 18.03
C SER A 257 6.25 18.69 19.05
N GLY A 258 7.06 19.66 18.59
CA GLY A 258 7.95 20.45 19.43
C GLY A 258 9.10 19.63 20.06
N GLU A 259 9.29 18.37 19.66
CA GLU A 259 10.38 17.52 20.13
C GLU A 259 11.69 17.81 19.38
N GLN A 260 12.82 17.50 20.01
CA GLN A 260 14.11 17.48 19.31
C GLN A 260 14.08 16.40 18.22
N PRO A 261 14.56 16.68 16.99
CA PRO A 261 14.53 15.74 15.87
C PRO A 261 15.11 14.35 16.21
N GLU A 262 16.24 14.31 16.91
CA GLU A 262 16.93 13.07 17.27
C GLU A 262 16.10 12.22 18.23
N ILE A 263 15.44 12.86 19.20
CA ILE A 263 14.56 12.21 20.16
C ILE A 263 13.34 11.65 19.43
N PHE A 264 12.69 12.45 18.59
CA PHE A 264 11.52 12.02 17.83
C PHE A 264 11.84 10.79 16.98
N ILE A 265 12.91 10.82 16.20
CA ILE A 265 13.31 9.71 15.33
C ILE A 265 13.65 8.45 16.15
N CYS A 266 14.48 8.60 17.18
CA CYS A 266 14.92 7.45 17.96
C CYS A 266 13.76 6.81 18.73
N GLU A 267 12.94 7.61 19.41
CA GLU A 267 11.91 7.13 20.33
C GLU A 267 10.60 6.76 19.64
N ARG A 268 10.18 7.48 18.58
CA ARG A 268 8.90 7.25 17.91
C ARG A 268 9.00 6.39 16.66
N ILE A 269 10.17 6.28 16.02
CA ILE A 269 10.33 5.51 14.77
C ILE A 269 11.22 4.29 14.99
N ILE A 270 12.48 4.49 15.39
CA ILE A 270 13.47 3.39 15.44
C ILE A 270 13.17 2.42 16.57
N LYS A 271 12.93 2.93 17.78
CA LYS A 271 12.72 2.10 18.97
C LYS A 271 11.52 1.17 18.83
N PRO A 272 10.34 1.56 18.31
CA PRO A 272 9.25 0.63 18.03
C PRO A 272 9.61 -0.46 17.02
N ILE A 273 10.39 -0.14 15.97
CA ILE A 273 10.84 -1.13 14.98
C ILE A 273 11.77 -2.17 15.62
N VAL A 274 12.73 -1.72 16.44
CA VAL A 274 13.72 -2.60 17.08
C VAL A 274 13.11 -3.38 18.25
N ARG A 275 12.18 -2.78 18.99
CA ARG A 275 11.53 -3.38 20.17
C ARG A 275 10.23 -4.09 19.83
N ALA A 276 9.94 -4.35 18.56
CA ALA A 276 8.83 -5.19 18.13
C ALA A 276 9.03 -6.60 18.74
N ARG A 277 8.55 -6.75 19.98
CA ARG A 277 8.64 -7.83 20.99
C ARG A 277 9.41 -7.46 22.28
N ARG A 278 8.63 -7.20 23.33
CA ARG A 278 8.63 -8.04 24.55
C ARG A 278 7.19 -8.40 24.89
#